data_AF-A0ABC9S7X2-F1
#
_entry.id   AF-A0ABC9S7X2-F1
#
_cell.length_a   1.000
_cell.length_b   1.000
_cell.length_c   1.000
_cell.angle_alpha   90.00
_cell.angle_beta   90.00
_cell.angle_gamma   90.00
#
_symmetry.space_group_name_H-M   'P 1'
#
loop_
_entity.id
_entity.type
_entity.pdbx_description
1 polymer ?
#
loop_
_entity_poly.entity_id
_entity_poly.type
_entity_poly.pdbx_seq_one_letter_code
_entity_poly.pdbx_strand_id
1 'polypeptide(L)' 'MKYHLKRALERSHTISEFSKNLELSAQNAKFSNNTLKIIEELTNGVKSASEEIKEKAFDFSNEKLTNEQIKELLNNTKIP' A
#
# COMPACT_ATOMS: atom_id res chain seq x y z
N MET A 1 -1.09 12.51 18.96
CA MET A 1 -1.33 12.08 17.57
C MET A 1 -0.12 12.27 16.65
N LYS A 2 0.37 13.50 16.38
CA LYS A 2 1.49 13.78 15.45
C LYS A 2 2.72 12.88 15.65
N TYR A 3 3.17 12.68 16.90
CA TYR A 3 4.28 11.77 17.22
C TYR A 3 4.02 10.32 16.78
N HIS A 4 2.81 9.81 16.98
CA HIS A 4 2.47 8.42 16.69
C HIS A 4 2.41 8.16 15.18
N LEU A 5 1.90 9.12 14.40
CA LEU A 5 1.94 9.08 12.94
C LEU A 5 3.37 9.08 12.41
N LYS A 6 4.21 10.01 12.90
CA LYS A 6 5.63 10.10 12.51
C LYS A 6 6.36 8.80 12.83
N ARG A 7 6.18 8.29 14.06
CA ARG A 7 6.81 7.05 14.54
C ARG A 7 6.34 5.81 13.77
N ALA A 8 5.06 5.73 13.42
CA ALA A 8 4.53 4.64 12.60
C ALA A 8 5.11 4.69 11.19
N LEU A 9 5.21 5.89 10.59
CA LEU A 9 5.78 6.07 9.26
C LEU A 9 7.27 5.71 9.19
N GLU A 10 8.07 6.21 10.14
CA GLU A 10 9.52 5.95 10.21
C GLU A 10 9.86 4.46 10.37
N ARG A 11 8.95 3.66 10.93
CA ARG A 11 9.15 2.23 11.18
C ARG A 11 8.52 1.30 10.15
N SER A 12 7.90 1.86 9.11
CA SER A 12 7.13 1.05 8.19
C SER A 12 7.72 1.16 6.80
N HIS A 13 8.01 -0.01 6.21
CA HIS A 13 8.46 -0.12 4.82
C HIS A 13 7.31 -0.47 3.87
N THR A 14 6.13 -0.78 4.42
CA THR A 14 4.92 -1.06 3.65
C THR A 14 3.70 -0.37 4.26
N ILE A 15 2.64 -0.19 3.47
CA ILE A 15 1.36 0.39 3.93
C ILE A 15 0.72 -0.49 5.01
N SER A 16 0.79 -1.82 4.87
CA SER A 16 0.26 -2.75 5.88
C SER A 16 1.01 -2.65 7.20
N GLU A 17 2.33 -2.49 7.15
CA GLU A 17 3.15 -2.28 8.35
C GLU A 17 2.85 -0.92 9.00
N PHE A 18 2.61 0.12 8.20
CA PHE A 18 2.20 1.44 8.70
C PHE A 18 0.90 1.36 9.49
N SER A 19 -0.15 0.74 8.93
CA SER A 19 -1.44 0.60 9.61
C SER A 19 -1.30 -0.16 10.93
N LYS A 20 -0.56 -1.29 10.93
CA LYS A 20 -0.32 -2.09 12.13
C LYS A 20 0.45 -1.29 13.20
N ASN A 21 1.49 -0.57 12.81
CA ASN A 21 2.30 0.23 13.73
C ASN A 21 1.51 1.43 14.28
N LEU A 22 0.65 2.05 13.47
CA LEU A 22 -0.23 3.13 13.91
C LEU A 22 -1.24 2.64 14.95
N GLU A 23 -1.86 1.49 14.72
CA GLU A 23 -2.83 0.87 15.63
C GLU A 23 -2.17 0.49 16.97
N LEU A 24 -1.03 -0.19 16.95
CA LEU A 24 -0.26 -0.52 18.15
C LEU A 24 0.18 0.74 18.92
N SER A 25 0.60 1.78 18.19
CA SER A 25 1.02 3.05 18.78
C SER A 25 -0.15 3.79 19.42
N ALA A 26 -1.35 3.69 18.84
CA ALA A 26 -2.58 4.28 19.36
C ALA A 26 -3.12 3.55 20.60
N GLN A 27 -3.09 2.21 20.60
CA GLN A 27 -3.51 1.39 21.75
C GLN A 27 -2.64 1.66 22.99
N ASN A 28 -1.34 1.87 22.79
CA ASN A 28 -0.42 2.21 23.87
C ASN A 28 -0.52 3.68 24.33
N ALA A 29 -1.37 4.50 23.71
CA ALA A 29 -1.54 5.91 24.01
C ALA A 29 -2.88 6.18 24.72
N LYS A 30 -2.89 7.12 25.67
CA LYS A 30 -4.12 7.59 26.33
C LYS A 30 -4.78 8.70 25.51
N PHE A 31 -5.34 8.35 24.36
CA PHE A 31 -6.05 9.30 23.49
C PHE A 31 -7.50 9.50 23.91
N SER A 32 -8.06 10.67 23.58
CA SER A 32 -9.49 10.93 23.72
C SER A 32 -10.28 10.10 22.71
N ASN A 33 -11.56 9.81 23.00
CA ASN A 33 -12.44 9.07 22.11
C ASN A 33 -12.53 9.70 20.70
N ASN A 34 -12.57 11.03 20.64
CA ASN A 34 -12.56 11.73 19.35
C ASN A 34 -11.27 11.47 18.56
N THR A 35 -10.12 11.41 19.24
CA THR A 35 -8.84 11.10 18.59
C THR A 35 -8.78 9.64 18.16
N LEU A 36 -9.31 8.71 18.95
CA LEU A 36 -9.42 7.29 18.58
C LEU A 36 -10.28 7.10 17.33
N LYS A 37 -11.40 7.81 17.23
CA LYS A 37 -12.26 7.80 16.04
C LYS A 37 -11.53 8.32 14.79
N ILE A 38 -10.75 9.39 14.92
CA ILE A 38 -9.93 9.89 13.80
C ILE A 38 -8.89 8.84 13.36
N ILE A 39 -8.29 8.12 14.31
CA ILE A 39 -7.33 7.04 14.00
C ILE A 39 -8.02 5.92 13.24
N GLU A 40 -9.21 5.50 13.69
CA GLU A 40 -10.01 4.47 13.02
C GLU A 40 -10.37 4.85 11.57
N GLU A 41 -10.90 6.07 11.37
CA GLU A 41 -11.23 6.60 10.04
C GLU A 41 -10.01 6.63 9.13
N LEU A 42 -8.85 7.06 9.65
CA LEU A 42 -7.59 7.07 8.91
C LEU A 42 -7.14 5.65 8.53
N THR A 43 -7.17 4.71 9.47
CA THR A 43 -6.75 3.31 9.21
C THR A 43 -7.64 2.64 8.16
N ASN A 44 -8.94 2.91 8.19
CA ASN A 44 -9.89 2.41 7.20
C ASN A 44 -9.65 3.04 5.83
N GLY A 45 -9.44 4.37 5.75
CA GLY A 45 -9.12 5.05 4.50
C GLY A 45 -7.83 4.55 3.86
N VAL A 46 -6.78 4.30 4.66
CA VAL A 46 -5.52 3.71 4.18
C VAL A 46 -5.74 2.30 3.63
N LYS A 47 -6.58 1.49 4.28
CA LYS A 47 -6.92 0.15 3.81
C LYS A 47 -7.61 0.22 2.44
N SER A 48 -8.67 1.02 2.29
CA SER A 48 -9.39 1.16 1.02
C SER A 48 -8.49 1.67 -0.10
N ALA A 49 -7.67 2.70 0.16
CA ALA A 49 -6.71 3.19 -0.83
C ALA A 49 -5.69 2.11 -1.24
N SER A 50 -5.26 1.26 -0.29
CA SER A 50 -4.35 0.16 -0.59
C SER A 50 -4.97 -0.92 -1.47
N GLU A 51 -6.27 -1.17 -1.32
CA GLU A 51 -7.03 -2.11 -2.15
C GLU A 51 -7.20 -1.55 -3.58
N GLU A 52 -7.59 -0.27 -3.71
CA GLU A 52 -7.71 0.40 -5.01
C GLU A 52 -6.39 0.41 -5.80
N ILE A 53 -5.27 0.66 -5.12
CA ILE A 53 -3.94 0.62 -5.76
C ILE A 53 -3.60 -0.81 -6.21
N LYS A 54 -3.93 -1.83 -5.41
CA LYS A 54 -3.67 -3.23 -5.78
C LYS A 54 -4.48 -3.67 -7.00
N GLU A 55 -5.75 -3.30 -7.07
CA GLU A 55 -6.60 -3.60 -8.24
C GLU A 55 -5.99 -2.98 -9.50
N LYS A 56 -5.65 -1.68 -9.45
CA LYS A 56 -5.02 -1.00 -10.59
C LYS A 56 -3.65 -1.57 -10.95
N ALA A 57 -2.83 -1.99 -9.97
CA ALA A 57 -1.53 -2.60 -10.23
C ALA A 57 -1.64 -4.03 -10.80
N PHE A 58 -2.66 -4.78 -10.39
CA PHE A 58 -2.96 -6.09 -10.96
C PHE A 58 -3.35 -5.99 -12.44
N ASP A 59 -4.07 -4.94 -12.82
CA ASP A 59 -4.38 -4.66 -14.24
C ASP A 59 -3.12 -4.46 -15.10
N PHE A 60 -2.06 -3.86 -14.57
CA PHE A 60 -0.76 -3.74 -15.27
C PHE A 60 0.01 -5.07 -15.39
N SER A 61 -0.33 -6.06 -14.56
CA SER A 61 0.40 -7.34 -14.46
C SER A 61 -0.19 -8.44 -15.35
N ASN A 62 -1.36 -8.20 -15.95
CA ASN A 62 -2.11 -9.18 -16.74
C ASN A 62 -1.76 -9.21 -18.23
N GLU A 63 -0.88 -8.35 -18.73
CA GLU A 63 -0.09 -8.68 -19.92
C GLU A 63 1.06 -9.63 -19.52
N LYS A 64 0.72 -10.83 -19.03
CA LYS A 64 1.63 -11.96 -19.21
C LYS A 64 1.64 -12.27 -20.69
N LEU A 65 2.47 -11.54 -21.43
CA LEU A 65 2.82 -11.89 -22.81
C LEU A 65 3.12 -13.39 -22.81
N THR A 66 2.39 -14.14 -23.62
CA THR A 66 2.63 -15.56 -23.75
C THR A 66 4.06 -15.76 -24.27
N ASN A 67 4.64 -16.93 -24.02
CA ASN A 67 5.96 -17.26 -24.58
C ASN A 67 6.01 -17.11 -26.11
N GLU A 68 4.87 -17.18 -26.80
CA GLU A 68 4.74 -16.94 -28.23
C GLU A 68 4.78 -15.44 -28.57
N GLN A 69 4.05 -14.60 -27.83
CA GLN A 69 4.08 -13.15 -27.99
C GLN A 69 5.46 -12.56 -27.68
N ILE A 70 6.18 -13.10 -26.67
CA ILE A 70 7.56 -12.70 -26.37
C ILE A 70 8.50 -13.05 -27.53
N LYS A 71 8.34 -14.23 -28.15
CA LYS A 71 9.16 -14.65 -29.29
C LYS A 71 8.91 -13.77 -30.52
N GLU A 72 7.67 -13.39 -30.80
CA GLU A 72 7.35 -12.47 -31.91
C GLU A 72 7.99 -11.09 -31.72
N LEU A 73 7.93 -10.54 -30.50
CA LEU A 73 8.55 -9.25 -30.19
C LEU A 73 10.08 -9.27 -30.37
N LEU A 74 10.73 -10.36 -29.96
CA LEU A 74 12.18 -10.53 -30.09
C LEU A 74 12.62 -10.78 -31.54
N ASN A 75 11.77 -11.38 -32.37
CA ASN A 75 12.09 -11.64 -33.78
C ASN A 75 11.86 -10.42 -34.68
N ASN A 76 10.91 -9.54 -34.33
CA ASN A 76 10.57 -8.35 -35.10
C ASN A 76 11.44 -7.12 -34.75
N THR A 77 12.17 -7.17 -33.63
CA THR A 77 13.15 -6.14 -33.29
C THR A 77 14.42 -6.37 -34.10
N LYS A 78 14.49 -5.72 -35.27
CA LYS A 78 15.75 -5.58 -36.00
C LYS A 78 16.67 -4.73 -35.13
N ILE A 79 17.57 -5.40 -34.41
CA ILE A 79 18.64 -4.73 -33.65
C ILE A 79 19.49 -3.97 -34.69
N PRO A 80 19.64 -2.64 -34.58
CA PRO A 80 20.51 -1.89 -35.48
C PRO A 80 21.97 -2.33 -35.37
#